data_AF-X0TFC0-F1
#
_entry.id   AF-X0TFC0-F1
#
_cell.length_a   1.000
_cell.length_b   1.000
_cell.length_c   1.000
_cell.angle_alpha   90.00
_cell.angle_beta   90.00
_cell.angle_gamma   90.00
#
_symmetry.space_group_name_H-M   'P 1'
#
loop_
_entity.id
_entity.type
_entity.pdbx_description
1 polymer ?
#
loop_
_entity_poly.entity_id
_entity_poly.type
_entity_poly.pdbx_seq_one_letter_code
_entity_poly.pdbx_strand_id
1 'polypeptide(L)'
;MFDIIIGNPPYVENKKIKNAEFKKKLTKRFKSAYRLFDLSVLFIEKSLELLKGQDGCLSMLTTNKFLAADYGIRIRQLLINHTELKEITNISSLPIFGRTAAYPIIIFLKKALPKANNMVVIKKYEKLNELNEDSYTESQLLPQKLIKKIPASVFPISGQINLINFLYNNFKTFTESFSDLKIMYRPYGFINWSKHLTNISNNPNSKRDLLLIGTGNVGKYHIKFDKPIKIAKKIIPISYFKYKSEFEHIWEESSSQKLIFREIAKELTWTFDPG
;
A
#
# COMPACT_ATOMS: atom_id res chain seq x y z
N MET A 1 -0.50 -26.84 21.04
CA MET A 1 0.38 -26.01 20.18
C MET A 1 0.94 -26.90 19.08
N PHE A 2 1.29 -26.32 17.93
CA PHE A 2 1.79 -27.07 16.76
C PHE A 2 3.24 -26.70 16.43
N ASP A 3 4.00 -27.68 15.93
CA ASP A 3 5.36 -27.48 15.40
C ASP A 3 5.32 -26.86 14.01
N ILE A 4 4.39 -27.31 13.17
CA ILE A 4 4.24 -26.85 11.79
C ILE A 4 2.76 -26.60 11.52
N ILE A 5 2.45 -25.47 10.90
CA ILE A 5 1.14 -25.20 10.32
C ILE A 5 1.35 -24.88 8.84
N ILE A 6 0.62 -25.61 7.98
CA ILE A 6 0.57 -25.37 6.54
C ILE A 6 -0.89 -25.10 6.18
N GLY A 7 -1.18 -24.10 5.35
CA GLY A 7 -2.57 -23.82 4.99
C GLY A 7 -2.78 -22.93 3.77
N ASN A 8 -4.02 -22.96 3.29
CA ASN A 8 -4.56 -22.08 2.26
C ASN A 8 -5.82 -21.40 2.83
N PRO A 9 -5.67 -20.32 3.64
CA PRO A 9 -6.80 -19.67 4.28
C PRO A 9 -7.82 -19.09 3.28
N PRO A 10 -9.07 -18.86 3.70
CA PRO A 10 -10.10 -18.28 2.85
C PRO A 10 -9.82 -16.81 2.51
N TYR A 11 -9.92 -16.43 1.23
CA TYR A 11 -9.70 -15.06 0.74
C TYR A 11 -11.00 -14.23 0.71
N VAL A 12 -11.62 -14.06 1.87
CA VAL A 12 -12.91 -13.35 2.00
C VAL A 12 -12.68 -11.96 2.58
N GLU A 13 -12.89 -10.93 1.75
CA GLU A 13 -12.86 -9.53 2.19
C GLU A 13 -13.98 -9.24 3.21
N ASN A 14 -13.71 -8.42 4.21
CA ASN A 14 -14.67 -8.17 5.28
C ASN A 14 -15.98 -7.50 4.84
N LYS A 15 -16.02 -6.91 3.63
CA LYS A 15 -17.24 -6.35 3.02
C LYS A 15 -18.22 -7.45 2.60
N LYS A 16 -17.74 -8.68 2.37
CA LYS A 16 -18.55 -9.84 2.01
C LYS A 16 -19.15 -10.55 3.24
N ILE A 17 -18.69 -10.22 4.45
CA ILE A 17 -19.20 -10.76 5.71
C ILE A 17 -20.49 -10.01 6.06
N LYS A 18 -21.65 -10.62 5.80
CA LYS A 18 -22.98 -10.02 6.04
C LYS A 18 -23.34 -9.93 7.53
N ASN A 19 -22.86 -10.87 8.35
CA ASN A 19 -23.18 -10.89 9.78
C ASN A 19 -22.34 -9.83 10.53
N ALA A 20 -22.99 -8.73 10.92
CA ALA A 20 -22.35 -7.61 11.61
C ALA A 20 -21.83 -7.97 13.01
N GLU A 21 -22.54 -8.83 13.75
CA GLU A 21 -22.12 -9.26 15.08
C GLU A 21 -20.84 -10.12 15.00
N PHE A 22 -20.80 -11.05 14.04
CA PHE A 22 -19.61 -11.85 13.77
C PHE A 22 -18.43 -10.96 13.38
N LYS A 23 -18.64 -9.99 12.48
CA LYS A 23 -17.60 -9.03 12.11
C LYS A 23 -17.10 -8.24 13.33
N LYS A 24 -18.00 -7.80 14.22
CA LYS A 24 -17.64 -7.12 15.48
C LYS A 24 -16.82 -8.03 16.40
N LYS A 25 -17.15 -9.31 16.51
CA LYS A 25 -16.37 -10.31 17.27
C LYS A 25 -14.95 -10.46 16.69
N LEU A 26 -14.82 -10.57 15.36
CA LEU A 26 -13.51 -10.64 14.69
C LEU A 26 -12.65 -9.40 14.97
N THR A 27 -13.22 -8.19 14.83
CA THR A 27 -12.50 -6.93 15.09
C THR A 27 -12.06 -6.75 16.54
N LYS A 28 -12.79 -7.34 17.49
CA LYS A 28 -12.40 -7.35 18.91
C LYS A 28 -11.33 -8.40 19.20
N ARG A 29 -11.36 -9.54 18.49
CA ARG A 29 -10.51 -10.70 18.79
C ARG A 29 -9.11 -10.60 18.17
N PHE A 30 -8.98 -10.03 16.99
CA PHE A 30 -7.76 -10.07 16.20
C PHE A 30 -7.17 -8.69 15.98
N LYS A 31 -5.87 -8.53 16.23
CA LYS A 31 -5.16 -7.28 15.96
C LYS A 31 -5.13 -6.99 14.46
N SER A 32 -4.98 -8.02 13.62
CA SER A 32 -4.96 -7.97 12.16
C SER A 32 -6.32 -7.62 11.52
N ALA A 33 -7.42 -7.65 12.28
CA ALA A 33 -8.73 -7.17 11.83
C ALA A 33 -8.76 -5.63 11.76
N TYR A 34 -8.04 -5.06 10.78
CA TYR A 34 -7.84 -3.62 10.61
C TYR A 34 -8.40 -3.12 9.27
N ARG A 35 -9.13 -2.00 9.29
CA ARG A 35 -9.74 -1.37 8.09
C ARG A 35 -10.51 -2.40 7.23
N LEU A 36 -10.17 -2.50 5.94
CA LEU A 36 -10.77 -3.40 4.95
C LEU A 36 -10.03 -4.75 4.90
N PHE A 37 -9.76 -5.36 6.06
CA PHE A 37 -9.11 -6.68 6.14
C PHE A 37 -9.86 -7.77 5.36
N ASP A 38 -9.14 -8.82 5.00
CA ASP A 38 -9.71 -10.09 4.56
C ASP A 38 -9.43 -11.20 5.59
N LEU A 39 -10.13 -12.32 5.51
CA LEU A 39 -9.98 -13.39 6.50
C LEU A 39 -8.56 -14.00 6.53
N SER A 40 -7.78 -13.93 5.45
CA SER A 40 -6.46 -14.58 5.41
C SER A 40 -5.51 -14.03 6.48
N VAL A 41 -5.54 -12.72 6.74
CA VAL A 41 -4.68 -12.12 7.77
C VAL A 41 -5.07 -12.53 9.19
N LEU A 42 -6.35 -12.85 9.43
CA LEU A 42 -6.81 -13.37 10.71
C LEU A 42 -6.34 -14.80 10.93
N PHE A 43 -6.33 -15.60 9.86
CA PHE A 43 -5.79 -16.96 9.89
C PHE A 43 -4.28 -16.96 10.15
N ILE A 44 -3.51 -16.04 9.53
CA ILE A 44 -2.08 -15.89 9.82
C ILE A 44 -1.88 -15.55 11.30
N GLU A 45 -2.58 -14.55 11.86
CA GLU A 45 -2.48 -14.22 13.28
C GLU A 45 -2.87 -15.42 14.17
N LYS A 46 -3.95 -16.12 13.84
CA LYS A 46 -4.39 -17.28 14.60
C LYS A 46 -3.38 -18.42 14.57
N SER A 47 -2.77 -18.68 13.42
CA SER A 47 -1.73 -19.68 13.29
C SER A 47 -0.49 -19.31 14.10
N LEU A 48 -0.10 -18.03 14.12
CA LEU A 48 0.98 -17.57 15.01
C LEU A 48 0.66 -17.81 16.49
N GLU A 49 -0.59 -17.65 16.94
CA GLU A 49 -0.98 -18.00 18.32
C GLU A 49 -0.84 -19.50 18.61
N LEU A 50 -1.20 -20.35 17.64
CA LEU A 50 -1.25 -21.80 17.80
C LEU A 50 0.13 -22.47 17.67
N LEU A 51 1.09 -21.82 17.02
CA LEU A 51 2.46 -22.31 16.90
C LEU A 51 3.21 -22.29 18.24
N LYS A 52 4.08 -23.29 18.44
CA LYS A 52 5.04 -23.32 19.55
C LYS A 52 5.96 -22.09 19.49
N GLY A 53 6.29 -21.52 20.66
CA GLY A 53 6.99 -20.24 20.80
C GLY A 53 8.48 -20.27 20.46
N GLN A 54 9.05 -21.46 20.25
CA GLN A 54 10.41 -21.67 19.79
C GLN A 54 10.33 -22.72 18.69
N ASP A 55 10.75 -22.33 17.49
CA ASP A 55 10.85 -23.17 16.30
C ASP A 55 9.56 -23.58 15.57
N GLY A 56 8.40 -23.07 15.99
CA GLY A 56 7.16 -23.25 15.23
C GLY A 56 7.24 -22.65 13.83
N CYS A 57 6.93 -23.43 12.79
CA CYS A 57 6.99 -23.00 11.39
C CYS A 57 5.59 -22.78 10.81
N LEU A 58 5.42 -21.70 10.04
CA LEU A 58 4.21 -21.43 9.27
C LEU A 58 4.54 -21.37 7.80
N SER A 59 3.79 -22.11 6.98
CA SER A 59 3.73 -21.89 5.53
C SER A 59 2.28 -21.64 5.12
N MET A 60 1.99 -20.53 4.43
CA MET A 60 0.64 -20.26 3.93
C MET A 60 0.63 -19.80 2.50
N LEU A 61 -0.23 -20.44 1.69
CA LEU A 61 -0.69 -19.92 0.42
C LEU A 61 -1.74 -18.84 0.70
N THR A 62 -1.44 -17.58 0.38
CA THR A 62 -2.29 -16.43 0.72
C THR A 62 -2.25 -15.34 -0.35
N THR A 63 -3.02 -14.27 -0.20
CA THR A 63 -3.00 -13.13 -1.15
C THR A 63 -1.83 -12.20 -0.85
N ASN A 64 -1.27 -11.56 -1.88
CA ASN A 64 -0.18 -10.58 -1.71
C ASN A 64 -0.66 -9.21 -1.18
N LYS A 65 -1.99 -8.96 -1.15
CA LYS A 65 -2.55 -7.62 -0.89
C LYS A 65 -2.10 -7.05 0.45
N PHE A 66 -2.04 -7.89 1.50
CA PHE A 66 -1.65 -7.45 2.84
C PHE A 66 -0.17 -7.03 2.93
N LEU A 67 0.66 -7.33 1.93
CA LEU A 67 2.07 -6.90 1.91
C LEU A 67 2.22 -5.40 1.69
N ALA A 68 1.25 -4.74 1.03
CA ALA A 68 1.31 -3.31 0.70
C ALA A 68 0.10 -2.52 1.18
N ALA A 69 -1.12 -3.07 1.09
CA ALA A 69 -2.34 -2.35 1.39
C ALA A 69 -2.46 -1.95 2.87
N ASP A 70 -3.15 -0.85 3.16
CA ASP A 70 -3.27 -0.29 4.51
C ASP A 70 -3.91 -1.25 5.52
N TYR A 71 -4.83 -2.12 5.10
CA TYR A 71 -5.42 -3.10 6.01
C TYR A 71 -4.37 -4.07 6.57
N GLY A 72 -3.26 -4.27 5.83
CA GLY A 72 -2.18 -5.16 6.21
C GLY A 72 -1.22 -4.59 7.26
N ILE A 73 -1.32 -3.30 7.62
CA ILE A 73 -0.37 -2.62 8.53
C ILE A 73 -0.16 -3.42 9.82
N ARG A 74 -1.25 -3.85 10.48
CA ARG A 74 -1.16 -4.53 11.78
C ARG A 74 -0.62 -5.95 11.66
N ILE A 75 -0.97 -6.70 10.62
CA ILE A 75 -0.41 -8.05 10.42
C ILE A 75 1.06 -7.98 10.04
N ARG A 76 1.48 -7.00 9.22
CA ARG A 76 2.90 -6.77 8.90
C ARG A 76 3.71 -6.47 10.15
N GLN A 77 3.19 -5.64 11.06
CA GLN A 77 3.81 -5.38 12.36
C GLN A 77 3.96 -6.65 13.21
N LEU A 78 2.91 -7.50 13.26
CA LEU A 78 2.99 -8.78 13.97
C LEU A 78 4.08 -9.68 13.38
N LEU A 79 4.11 -9.83 12.05
CA LEU A 79 5.09 -10.65 11.35
C LEU A 79 6.51 -10.14 11.61
N ILE A 80 6.77 -8.85 11.42
CA ILE A 80 8.10 -8.28 11.56
C ILE A 80 8.63 -8.37 13.00
N ASN A 81 7.76 -8.28 14.01
CA ASN A 81 8.19 -8.23 15.41
C ASN A 81 8.22 -9.58 16.12
N HIS A 82 7.49 -10.59 15.61
CA HIS A 82 7.34 -11.88 16.28
C HIS A 82 7.75 -13.08 15.42
N THR A 83 8.29 -12.85 14.23
CA THR A 83 8.71 -13.93 13.33
C THR A 83 10.06 -13.66 12.67
N GLU A 84 10.80 -14.72 12.41
CA GLU A 84 11.85 -14.74 11.39
C GLU A 84 11.18 -15.10 10.06
N LEU A 85 11.00 -14.11 9.19
CA LEU A 85 10.52 -14.34 7.82
C LEU A 85 11.63 -15.04 7.03
N LYS A 86 11.32 -16.16 6.38
CA LYS A 86 12.31 -16.95 5.66
C LYS A 86 12.16 -16.79 4.16
N GLU A 87 10.94 -16.95 3.66
CA GLU A 87 10.69 -16.88 2.23
C GLU A 87 9.32 -16.24 1.93
N ILE A 88 9.26 -15.47 0.85
CA ILE A 88 8.02 -15.06 0.20
C ILE A 88 8.13 -15.44 -1.27
N THR A 89 7.32 -16.40 -1.68
CA THR A 89 7.30 -16.92 -3.05
C THR A 89 6.09 -16.34 -3.77
N ASN A 90 6.35 -15.49 -4.76
CA ASN A 90 5.36 -14.83 -5.59
C ASN A 90 5.01 -15.68 -6.81
N ILE A 91 3.81 -16.24 -6.79
CA ILE A 91 3.23 -17.08 -7.85
C ILE A 91 2.01 -16.39 -8.48
N SER A 92 1.88 -15.07 -8.31
CA SER A 92 0.71 -14.32 -8.75
C SER A 92 0.55 -14.23 -10.27
N SER A 93 1.63 -14.48 -11.03
CA SER A 93 1.60 -14.59 -12.49
C SER A 93 1.05 -15.93 -12.99
N LEU A 94 0.94 -16.94 -12.12
CA LEU A 94 0.57 -18.29 -12.52
C LEU A 94 -0.95 -18.48 -12.52
N PRO A 95 -1.51 -19.23 -13.50
CA PRO A 95 -2.94 -19.48 -13.62
C PRO A 95 -3.44 -20.58 -12.65
N ILE A 96 -3.01 -20.55 -11.38
CA ILE A 96 -3.24 -21.63 -10.39
C ILE A 96 -4.71 -21.68 -9.95
N PHE A 97 -5.41 -20.53 -9.91
CA PHE A 97 -6.79 -20.42 -9.42
C PHE A 97 -7.80 -20.10 -10.53
N GLY A 98 -7.49 -20.46 -11.77
CA GLY A 98 -8.36 -20.20 -12.93
C GLY A 98 -8.62 -18.71 -13.13
N ARG A 99 -9.89 -18.31 -13.28
CA ARG A 99 -10.29 -16.90 -13.54
C ARG A 99 -10.25 -15.97 -12.32
N THR A 100 -9.88 -16.46 -11.14
CA THR A 100 -9.87 -15.64 -9.92
C THR A 100 -8.50 -15.03 -9.67
N ALA A 101 -8.36 -13.72 -9.90
CA ALA A 101 -7.14 -12.97 -9.59
C ALA A 101 -6.98 -12.79 -8.06
N ALA A 102 -6.49 -13.82 -7.38
CA ALA A 102 -6.18 -13.78 -5.94
C ALA A 102 -4.76 -13.23 -5.65
N TYR A 103 -3.94 -13.05 -6.68
CA TYR A 103 -2.52 -12.69 -6.59
C TYR A 103 -1.79 -13.50 -5.51
N PRO A 104 -1.76 -14.84 -5.65
CA PRO A 104 -1.25 -15.71 -4.62
C PRO A 104 0.26 -15.52 -4.36
N ILE A 105 0.62 -15.68 -3.10
CA ILE A 105 1.98 -15.83 -2.59
C ILE A 105 2.02 -17.02 -1.64
N ILE A 106 3.19 -17.61 -1.45
CA ILE A 106 3.48 -18.52 -0.35
C ILE A 106 4.38 -17.76 0.63
N ILE A 107 3.97 -17.64 1.89
CA ILE A 107 4.81 -17.07 2.95
C ILE A 107 5.32 -18.20 3.84
N PHE A 108 6.63 -18.27 4.05
CA PHE A 108 7.27 -19.18 4.98
C PHE A 108 8.00 -18.40 6.07
N LEU A 109 7.71 -18.75 7.33
CA LEU A 109 8.29 -18.09 8.50
C LEU A 109 8.46 -19.04 9.68
N LYS A 110 9.27 -18.60 10.63
CA LYS A 110 9.47 -19.23 11.92
C LYS A 110 8.99 -18.29 13.02
N LYS A 111 8.24 -18.80 14.00
CA LYS A 111 7.82 -18.05 15.19
C LYS A 111 9.02 -17.92 16.14
N ALA A 112 9.80 -16.86 15.90
CA ALA A 112 10.99 -16.49 16.65
C ALA A 112 11.21 -14.98 16.50
N LEU A 113 11.92 -14.36 17.43
CA LEU A 113 12.34 -12.97 17.26
C LEU A 113 13.33 -12.88 16.08
N PRO A 114 13.20 -11.88 15.19
CA PRO A 114 14.08 -11.76 14.06
C PRO A 114 15.51 -11.44 14.48
N LYS A 115 16.47 -12.25 14.01
CA LYS A 115 17.90 -11.92 14.09
C LYS A 115 18.21 -10.65 13.29
N ALA A 116 19.22 -9.90 13.74
CA ALA A 116 19.64 -8.64 13.10
C ALA A 116 20.05 -8.79 11.63
N ASN A 117 20.57 -9.97 11.27
CA ASN A 117 21.00 -10.34 9.92
C ASN A 117 19.99 -11.24 9.19
N ASN A 118 18.73 -11.35 9.65
CA ASN A 118 17.75 -12.19 8.96
C ASN A 118 17.46 -11.62 7.56
N MET A 119 17.66 -12.47 6.55
CA MET A 119 17.38 -12.19 5.15
C MET A 119 16.16 -13.00 4.72
N VAL A 120 15.20 -12.34 4.11
CA VAL A 120 14.02 -12.97 3.52
C VAL A 120 14.32 -13.24 2.05
N VAL A 121 14.18 -14.50 1.63
CA VAL A 121 14.28 -14.87 0.22
C VAL A 121 12.98 -14.49 -0.47
N ILE A 122 13.06 -13.70 -1.52
CA ILE A 122 11.91 -13.35 -2.36
C ILE A 122 12.08 -14.08 -3.69
N LYS A 123 11.18 -15.01 -4.00
CA LYS A 123 11.18 -15.72 -5.30
C LYS A 123 10.00 -15.27 -6.14
N LYS A 124 10.17 -15.23 -7.46
CA LYS A 124 9.08 -14.99 -8.40
C LYS A 124 9.08 -16.09 -9.47
N TYR A 125 7.91 -16.67 -9.67
CA TYR A 125 7.65 -17.65 -10.72
C TYR A 125 6.65 -17.05 -11.71
N GLU A 126 7.00 -17.09 -12.99
CA GLU A 126 6.15 -16.64 -14.09
C GLU A 126 5.57 -17.80 -14.90
N LYS A 127 6.16 -18.99 -14.80
CA LYS A 127 5.66 -20.20 -15.48
C LYS A 127 5.48 -21.36 -14.50
N LEU A 128 4.64 -22.33 -14.89
CA LEU A 128 4.33 -23.48 -14.02
C LEU A 128 5.49 -24.50 -13.98
N ASN A 129 6.21 -24.67 -15.09
CA ASN A 129 7.37 -25.57 -15.17
C ASN A 129 8.51 -25.12 -14.25
N GLU A 130 8.68 -23.81 -14.07
CA GLU A 130 9.62 -23.20 -13.13
C GLU A 130 9.42 -23.75 -11.69
N LEU A 131 8.16 -23.91 -11.24
CA LEU A 131 7.87 -24.50 -9.93
C LEU A 131 8.29 -25.98 -9.81
N ASN A 132 8.17 -26.75 -10.89
CA ASN A 132 8.49 -28.18 -10.88
C ASN A 132 10.00 -28.44 -10.87
N GLU A 133 10.75 -27.55 -11.52
CA GLU A 133 12.21 -27.63 -11.66
C GLU A 133 12.94 -26.91 -10.51
N ASP A 134 12.20 -26.29 -9.58
CA ASP A 134 12.69 -25.32 -8.60
C ASP A 134 13.59 -24.24 -9.24
N SER A 135 13.28 -23.88 -10.49
CA SER A 135 13.88 -22.79 -11.23
C SER A 135 12.97 -21.57 -11.11
N TYR A 136 13.50 -20.37 -10.85
CA TYR A 136 12.68 -19.17 -10.66
C TYR A 136 13.14 -18.05 -11.59
N THR A 137 12.20 -17.21 -12.04
CA THR A 137 12.50 -16.08 -12.93
C THR A 137 13.36 -15.03 -12.22
N GLU A 138 13.06 -14.78 -10.95
CA GLU A 138 13.73 -13.75 -10.16
C GLU A 138 13.87 -14.22 -8.71
N SER A 139 15.05 -13.98 -8.13
CA SER A 139 15.28 -14.12 -6.70
C SER A 139 16.04 -12.92 -6.15
N GLN A 140 15.60 -12.44 -5.00
CA GLN A 140 16.20 -11.31 -4.31
C GLN A 140 16.26 -11.58 -2.81
N LEU A 141 17.24 -10.97 -2.15
CA LEU A 141 17.38 -11.02 -0.70
C LEU A 141 16.92 -9.70 -0.07
N LEU A 142 15.92 -9.78 0.81
CA LEU A 142 15.39 -8.64 1.54
C LEU A 142 15.84 -8.69 3.00
N PRO A 143 16.68 -7.76 3.49
CA PRO A 143 16.96 -7.68 4.92
C PRO A 143 15.66 -7.40 5.69
N GLN A 144 15.24 -8.27 6.60
CA GLN A 144 13.98 -8.07 7.34
C GLN A 144 13.99 -6.76 8.15
N LYS A 145 15.17 -6.32 8.61
CA LYS A 145 15.35 -5.02 9.28
C LYS A 145 14.97 -3.82 8.41
N LEU A 146 15.14 -3.92 7.09
CA LEU A 146 14.79 -2.86 6.14
C LEU A 146 13.29 -2.60 6.15
N ILE A 147 12.48 -3.66 6.29
CA ILE A 147 11.01 -3.58 6.29
C ILE A 147 10.52 -2.62 7.39
N LYS A 148 11.21 -2.54 8.54
CA LYS A 148 10.88 -1.58 9.61
C LYS A 148 11.07 -0.11 9.22
N LYS A 149 11.99 0.17 8.29
CA LYS A 149 12.28 1.53 7.79
C LYS A 149 11.31 1.96 6.68
N ILE A 150 10.73 1.00 5.95
CA ILE A 150 9.80 1.29 4.85
C ILE A 150 8.47 1.83 5.43
N PRO A 151 7.89 2.91 4.84
CA PRO A 151 6.58 3.44 5.23
C PRO A 151 5.52 2.35 5.34
N ALA A 152 4.74 2.38 6.42
CA ALA A 152 3.72 1.37 6.74
C ALA A 152 4.24 -0.08 6.77
N SER A 153 5.56 -0.26 6.87
CA SER A 153 6.27 -1.54 6.87
C SER A 153 5.87 -2.45 5.72
N VAL A 154 5.80 -1.90 4.49
CA VAL A 154 5.49 -2.65 3.26
C VAL A 154 6.57 -3.68 2.96
N PHE A 155 6.17 -4.85 2.45
CA PHE A 155 7.08 -5.93 2.08
C PHE A 155 7.28 -5.86 0.56
N PRO A 156 8.41 -5.32 0.05
CA PRO A 156 8.66 -5.30 -1.38
C PRO A 156 8.91 -6.72 -1.88
N ILE A 157 8.10 -7.18 -2.84
CA ILE A 157 8.21 -8.51 -3.47
C ILE A 157 8.53 -8.44 -4.97
N SER A 158 8.90 -7.24 -5.44
CA SER A 158 9.23 -6.94 -6.83
C SER A 158 10.03 -5.63 -6.90
N GLY A 159 10.69 -5.38 -8.03
CA GLY A 159 11.48 -4.17 -8.25
C GLY A 159 12.90 -4.30 -7.70
N GLN A 160 13.63 -3.21 -7.54
CA GLN A 160 15.05 -3.25 -7.17
C GLN A 160 15.25 -3.19 -5.64
N ILE A 161 15.06 -4.31 -4.92
CA ILE A 161 15.22 -4.35 -3.45
C ILE A 161 16.61 -3.92 -3.00
N ASN A 162 17.65 -4.27 -3.77
CA ASN A 162 19.03 -3.84 -3.49
C ASN A 162 19.17 -2.31 -3.54
N LEU A 163 18.52 -1.65 -4.50
CA LEU A 163 18.50 -0.19 -4.58
C LEU A 163 17.74 0.40 -3.39
N ILE A 164 16.59 -0.16 -3.02
CA ILE A 164 15.83 0.29 -1.84
C ILE A 164 16.71 0.19 -0.59
N ASN A 165 17.37 -0.96 -0.38
CA ASN A 165 18.27 -1.16 0.75
C ASN A 165 19.44 -0.17 0.74
N PHE A 166 20.04 0.07 -0.43
CA PHE A 166 21.09 1.06 -0.60
C PHE A 166 20.59 2.46 -0.20
N LEU A 167 19.42 2.88 -0.70
CA LEU A 167 18.85 4.19 -0.40
C LEU A 167 18.62 4.41 1.11
N TYR A 168 17.97 3.46 1.79
CA TYR A 168 17.67 3.55 3.23
C TYR A 168 18.88 3.39 4.16
N ASN A 169 20.04 3.01 3.64
CA ASN A 169 21.28 2.91 4.41
C ASN A 169 22.23 4.08 4.16
N ASN A 170 22.08 4.79 3.03
CA ASN A 170 23.01 5.86 2.64
C ASN A 170 22.38 7.26 2.64
N PHE A 171 21.04 7.36 2.62
CA PHE A 171 20.35 8.63 2.53
C PHE A 171 19.30 8.77 3.63
N LYS A 172 19.10 10.02 4.06
CA LYS A 172 17.98 10.41 4.92
C LYS A 172 16.69 10.46 4.11
N THR A 173 15.58 10.13 4.75
CA THR A 173 14.25 10.34 4.18
C THR A 173 13.94 11.83 4.08
N PHE A 174 12.94 12.20 3.26
CA PHE A 174 12.47 13.58 3.19
C PHE A 174 12.05 14.11 4.56
N THR A 175 11.31 13.33 5.34
CA THR A 175 10.86 13.71 6.68
C THR A 175 12.03 13.96 7.66
N GLU A 176 13.13 13.24 7.51
CA GLU A 176 14.34 13.46 8.32
C GLU A 176 15.18 14.64 7.83
N SER A 177 15.04 15.02 6.56
CA SER A 177 15.82 16.09 5.93
C SER A 177 15.14 17.45 6.04
N PHE A 178 13.80 17.47 6.12
CA PHE A 178 12.98 18.67 6.12
C PHE A 178 12.06 18.64 7.34
N SER A 179 12.40 19.40 8.38
CA SER A 179 11.63 19.44 9.64
C SER A 179 10.25 20.09 9.49
N ASP A 180 10.08 20.94 8.47
CA ASP A 180 8.87 21.66 8.11
C ASP A 180 8.12 21.02 6.94
N LEU A 181 8.48 19.79 6.55
CA LEU A 181 7.83 19.08 5.44
C LEU A 181 6.33 18.90 5.69
N LYS A 182 5.52 19.54 4.85
CA LYS A 182 4.07 19.33 4.80
C LYS A 182 3.70 18.42 3.64
N ILE A 183 2.98 17.35 3.92
CA ILE A 183 2.44 16.43 2.90
C ILE A 183 0.92 16.52 2.94
N MET A 184 0.35 17.10 1.88
CA MET A 184 -1.08 17.12 1.69
C MET A 184 -1.52 15.92 0.86
N TYR A 185 -2.37 15.05 1.44
CA TYR A 185 -2.92 13.89 0.76
C TYR A 185 -4.44 13.91 0.83
N ARG A 186 -5.10 14.07 -0.34
CA ARG A 186 -6.57 14.08 -0.46
C ARG A 186 -7.23 15.02 0.57
N PRO A 187 -6.98 16.33 0.51
CA PRO A 187 -7.41 17.29 1.55
C PRO A 187 -8.93 17.35 1.75
N TYR A 188 -9.72 16.99 0.73
CA TYR A 188 -11.19 16.92 0.80
C TYR A 188 -11.73 15.48 0.94
N GLY A 189 -10.87 14.53 1.30
CA GLY A 189 -11.24 13.11 1.45
C GLY A 189 -11.54 12.38 0.14
N PHE A 190 -12.03 11.14 0.29
CA PHE A 190 -12.29 10.21 -0.82
C PHE A 190 -13.72 10.30 -1.39
N ILE A 191 -14.68 10.68 -0.55
CA ILE A 191 -16.12 10.49 -0.82
C ILE A 191 -16.78 11.86 -0.90
N ASN A 192 -17.76 11.98 -1.81
CA ASN A 192 -18.60 13.18 -2.00
C ASN A 192 -17.87 14.41 -2.56
N TRP A 193 -16.74 14.26 -3.23
CA TRP A 193 -16.11 15.37 -3.99
C TRP A 193 -17.08 16.06 -4.95
N SER A 194 -18.04 15.31 -5.50
CA SER A 194 -19.07 15.84 -6.40
C SER A 194 -19.90 16.96 -5.79
N LYS A 195 -20.10 16.99 -4.47
CA LYS A 195 -20.87 18.05 -3.77
C LYS A 195 -20.19 19.42 -3.89
N HIS A 196 -18.88 19.43 -4.11
CA HIS A 196 -18.10 20.64 -4.25
C HIS A 196 -18.05 21.18 -5.68
N LEU A 197 -18.52 20.42 -6.68
CA LEU A 197 -18.49 20.85 -8.08
C LEU A 197 -19.37 22.07 -8.37
N THR A 198 -20.34 22.39 -7.51
CA THR A 198 -21.13 23.62 -7.60
C THR A 198 -20.30 24.88 -7.32
N ASN A 199 -19.13 24.72 -6.70
CA ASN A 199 -18.23 25.81 -6.32
C ASN A 199 -17.14 26.09 -7.37
N ILE A 200 -17.36 25.65 -8.61
CA ILE A 200 -16.42 25.83 -9.72
C ILE A 200 -16.89 27.00 -10.61
N SER A 201 -15.94 27.76 -11.16
CA SER A 201 -16.19 28.78 -12.19
C SER A 201 -15.17 28.70 -13.31
N ASN A 202 -15.55 29.11 -14.52
CA ASN A 202 -14.63 29.15 -15.67
C ASN A 202 -13.55 30.23 -15.52
N ASN A 203 -13.87 31.31 -14.79
CA ASN A 203 -12.98 32.43 -14.51
C ASN A 203 -12.78 32.58 -12.99
N PRO A 204 -11.63 33.11 -12.53
CA PRO A 204 -11.42 33.42 -11.12
C PRO A 204 -12.28 34.63 -10.73
N ASN A 205 -12.94 34.55 -9.58
CA ASN A 205 -13.67 35.67 -8.98
C ASN A 205 -12.81 36.47 -8.00
N SER A 206 -11.78 35.82 -7.43
CA SER A 206 -10.87 36.44 -6.47
C SER A 206 -9.44 35.95 -6.67
N LYS A 207 -8.47 36.71 -6.17
CA LYS A 207 -7.05 36.28 -6.13
C LYS A 207 -6.83 35.05 -5.24
N ARG A 208 -7.78 34.72 -4.37
CA ARG A 208 -7.74 33.52 -3.53
C ARG A 208 -8.29 32.28 -4.24
N ASP A 209 -8.93 32.42 -5.41
CA ASP A 209 -9.47 31.26 -6.10
C ASP A 209 -8.33 30.42 -6.67
N LEU A 210 -8.41 29.10 -6.49
CA LEU A 210 -7.36 28.18 -6.90
C LEU A 210 -7.71 27.51 -8.21
N LEU A 211 -6.70 27.23 -9.03
CA LEU A 211 -6.89 26.46 -10.24
C LEU A 211 -7.26 25.02 -9.89
N LEU A 212 -8.38 24.55 -10.43
CA LEU A 212 -8.75 23.15 -10.35
C LEU A 212 -8.01 22.40 -11.45
N ILE A 213 -7.18 21.43 -11.06
CA ILE A 213 -6.54 20.47 -11.97
C ILE A 213 -6.91 19.05 -11.56
N GLY A 214 -7.07 18.17 -12.55
CA GLY A 214 -7.23 16.73 -12.30
C GLY A 214 -5.88 16.02 -12.18
N THR A 215 -5.86 14.84 -11.56
CA THR A 215 -4.67 13.97 -11.51
C THR A 215 -4.08 13.70 -12.90
N GLY A 216 -4.93 13.65 -13.93
CA GLY A 216 -4.51 13.45 -15.31
C GLY A 216 -3.85 14.66 -15.97
N ASN A 217 -3.99 15.86 -15.41
CA ASN A 217 -3.36 17.11 -15.87
C ASN A 217 -1.90 17.21 -15.43
N VAL A 218 -1.52 16.54 -14.33
CA VAL A 218 -0.13 16.51 -13.86
C VAL A 218 0.71 15.69 -14.84
N GLY A 219 1.54 16.38 -15.61
CA GLY A 219 2.56 15.83 -16.49
C GLY A 219 3.90 15.68 -15.77
N LYS A 220 4.89 15.11 -16.47
CA LYS A 220 6.26 15.01 -15.95
C LYS A 220 6.91 16.39 -16.11
N TYR A 221 7.10 17.08 -14.99
CA TYR A 221 7.67 18.42 -14.88
C TYR A 221 6.84 19.55 -15.53
N HIS A 222 5.55 19.34 -15.81
CA HIS A 222 4.64 20.37 -16.32
C HIS A 222 3.17 20.05 -16.01
N ILE A 223 2.29 21.07 -16.09
CA ILE A 223 0.84 20.90 -16.08
C ILE A 223 0.30 20.95 -17.53
N LYS A 224 -0.59 20.01 -17.85
CA LYS A 224 -1.30 19.93 -19.13
C LYS A 224 -2.57 20.75 -19.08
N PHE A 225 -2.46 22.03 -19.45
CA PHE A 225 -3.58 22.97 -19.36
C PHE A 225 -4.66 22.76 -20.44
N ASP A 226 -4.27 22.13 -21.54
CA ASP A 226 -5.12 21.76 -22.68
C ASP A 226 -6.04 20.57 -22.39
N LYS A 227 -5.71 19.76 -21.38
CA LYS A 227 -6.42 18.53 -21.08
C LYS A 227 -7.66 18.79 -20.21
N PRO A 228 -8.87 18.39 -20.63
CA PRO A 228 -10.06 18.54 -19.79
C PRO A 228 -10.02 17.63 -18.56
N ILE A 229 -10.66 18.08 -17.49
CA ILE A 229 -10.75 17.36 -16.21
C ILE A 229 -11.91 16.38 -16.29
N LYS A 230 -11.64 15.12 -15.98
CA LYS A 230 -12.66 14.07 -15.88
C LYS A 230 -12.89 13.74 -14.41
N ILE A 231 -14.04 14.14 -13.87
CA ILE A 231 -14.39 13.93 -12.46
C ILE A 231 -15.87 13.59 -12.32
N ALA A 232 -16.20 12.57 -11.51
CA ALA A 232 -17.57 12.17 -11.21
C ALA A 232 -18.49 12.03 -12.45
N LYS A 233 -18.01 11.36 -13.51
CA LYS A 233 -18.68 11.19 -14.81
C LYS A 233 -18.95 12.48 -15.60
N LYS A 234 -18.39 13.62 -15.18
CA LYS A 234 -18.42 14.89 -15.91
C LYS A 234 -17.06 15.15 -16.57
N ILE A 235 -17.11 15.89 -17.67
CA ILE A 235 -15.95 16.44 -18.36
C ILE A 235 -16.09 17.95 -18.27
N ILE A 236 -15.11 18.62 -17.65
CA ILE A 236 -15.10 20.07 -17.51
C ILE A 236 -13.76 20.62 -18.03
N PRO A 237 -13.74 21.84 -18.58
CA PRO A 237 -12.47 22.51 -18.87
C PRO A 237 -11.70 22.77 -17.56
N ILE A 238 -10.43 23.14 -17.68
CA ILE A 238 -9.73 23.71 -16.52
C ILE A 238 -10.51 24.92 -16.05
N SER A 239 -10.72 24.95 -14.73
CA SER A 239 -11.64 25.87 -14.08
C SER A 239 -11.03 26.31 -12.75
N TYR A 240 -11.70 27.21 -12.06
CA TYR A 240 -11.30 27.71 -10.76
C TYR A 240 -12.21 27.16 -9.68
N PHE A 241 -11.63 26.82 -8.54
CA PHE A 241 -12.33 26.46 -7.33
C PHE A 241 -12.40 27.70 -6.44
N LYS A 242 -13.60 28.22 -6.20
CA LYS A 242 -13.79 29.48 -5.48
C LYS A 242 -13.37 29.34 -4.02
N TYR A 243 -12.72 30.35 -3.47
CA TYR A 243 -12.32 30.36 -2.06
C TYR A 243 -13.51 30.08 -1.13
N LYS A 244 -13.27 29.23 -0.14
CA LYS A 244 -14.22 28.91 0.92
C LYS A 244 -13.51 28.99 2.27
N SER A 245 -14.01 29.86 3.15
CA SER A 245 -13.45 30.05 4.49
C SER A 245 -13.42 28.76 5.32
N GLU A 246 -14.38 27.85 5.11
CA GLU A 246 -14.41 26.52 5.76
C GLU A 246 -13.16 25.66 5.46
N PHE A 247 -12.39 26.00 4.41
CA PHE A 247 -11.19 25.29 3.96
C PHE A 247 -9.95 26.19 3.92
N GLU A 248 -9.91 27.27 4.71
CA GLU A 248 -8.82 28.25 4.69
C GLU A 248 -7.42 27.61 4.78
N HIS A 249 -7.22 26.67 5.71
CA HIS A 249 -5.94 25.96 5.85
C HIS A 249 -5.51 25.21 4.56
N ILE A 250 -6.45 24.61 3.83
CA ILE A 250 -6.16 23.92 2.56
C ILE A 250 -5.73 24.95 1.52
N TRP A 251 -6.38 26.12 1.50
CA TRP A 251 -6.06 27.20 0.57
C TRP A 251 -4.69 27.81 0.82
N GLU A 252 -4.36 28.08 2.08
CA GLU A 252 -3.04 28.60 2.46
C GLU A 252 -1.92 27.65 2.03
N GLU A 253 -2.06 26.36 2.33
CA GLU A 253 -1.08 25.34 1.91
C GLU A 253 -1.09 25.09 0.39
N SER A 254 -2.25 25.20 -0.26
CA SER A 254 -2.35 25.03 -1.71
C SER A 254 -1.94 26.27 -2.50
N SER A 255 -1.71 27.41 -1.85
CA SER A 255 -1.19 28.63 -2.49
C SER A 255 0.32 28.79 -2.26
N SER A 256 0.93 27.90 -1.47
CA SER A 256 2.38 27.91 -1.26
C SER A 256 3.11 27.15 -2.36
N GLN A 257 4.40 27.44 -2.49
CA GLN A 257 5.34 26.66 -3.28
C GLN A 257 5.30 25.18 -2.89
N LYS A 258 5.19 24.27 -3.87
CA LYS A 258 5.01 22.83 -3.61
C LYS A 258 5.40 21.94 -4.79
N LEU A 259 5.57 20.66 -4.49
CA LEU A 259 5.68 19.60 -5.49
C LEU A 259 4.34 18.85 -5.58
N ILE A 260 3.76 18.80 -6.77
CA ILE A 260 2.51 18.09 -7.03
C ILE A 260 2.84 16.73 -7.62
N PHE A 261 2.57 15.66 -6.87
CA PHE A 261 2.76 14.29 -7.34
C PHE A 261 1.48 13.75 -7.95
N ARG A 262 1.62 13.10 -9.11
CA ARG A 262 0.53 12.34 -9.71
C ARG A 262 0.42 10.99 -9.01
N GLU A 263 -0.61 10.84 -8.18
CA GLU A 263 -0.83 9.63 -7.37
C GLU A 263 -0.89 8.34 -8.20
N ILE A 264 -1.56 8.37 -9.36
CA ILE A 264 -1.72 7.20 -10.23
C ILE A 264 -1.00 7.45 -11.57
N ALA A 265 0.18 6.86 -11.70
CA ALA A 265 1.02 6.90 -12.89
C ALA A 265 1.87 5.61 -13.00
N LYS A 266 2.31 5.28 -14.23
CA LYS A 266 3.25 4.17 -14.47
C LYS A 266 4.67 4.51 -14.01
N GLU A 267 5.01 5.79 -14.02
CA GLU A 267 6.31 6.32 -13.62
C GLU A 267 6.11 7.45 -12.62
N LEU A 268 7.13 7.71 -11.80
CA LEU A 268 7.17 8.87 -10.91
C LEU A 268 6.94 10.14 -11.73
N THR A 269 5.77 10.75 -11.53
CA THR A 269 5.31 11.91 -12.28
C THR A 269 4.98 13.00 -11.27
N TRP A 270 5.66 14.12 -11.38
CA TRP A 270 5.44 15.28 -10.53
C TRP A 270 5.73 16.57 -11.30
N THR A 271 5.23 17.69 -10.79
CA THR A 271 5.60 19.02 -11.25
C THR A 271 5.86 19.95 -10.07
N PHE A 272 6.69 20.95 -10.29
CA PHE A 272 6.84 22.06 -9.38
C PHE A 272 5.71 23.07 -9.60
N ASP A 273 5.15 23.57 -8.50
CA ASP A 273 4.15 24.63 -8.47
C ASP A 273 4.68 25.77 -7.57
N PRO A 274 4.93 26.97 -8.10
CA PRO A 274 5.50 28.07 -7.35
C PRO A 274 4.53 28.72 -6.35
N GLY A 275 3.22 28.43 -6.43
CA GLY A 275 2.18 29.07 -5.61
C GLY A 275 1.07 29.68 -6.45
#